data_AF-A0A1B4V039-F1
#
_entry.id   AF-A0A1B4V039-F1
#
_cell.length_a   1.000
_cell.length_b   1.000
_cell.length_c   1.000
_cell.angle_alpha   90.00
_cell.angle_beta   90.00
_cell.angle_gamma   90.00
#
_symmetry.space_group_name_H-M   'P 1'
#
loop_
_entity.id
_entity.type
_entity.pdbx_description
1 polymer ?
#
loop_
_entity_poly.entity_id
_entity_poly.type
_entity_poly.pdbx_seq_one_letter_code
_entity_poly.pdbx_strand_id
1 'polypeptide(L)'
;MKSNPTTLSALFGLVLLVTTPGHAGETLTLGTATVPNRISGYTGDKKVADAFYGVKQILWEEDNDKPCYLNVQAKKLSSPEGKVAEISICKGGAGNKKIVELTVDDHYARGIAVCTTDRKDSSDNRLKGIRLYAAEVEPDGKVIALNAFEKNEHTNCAKWHPAVYCPSGHIANAVYAYYKGGSKGGYFTGLGLKCAKVITASDTARGN
;
A
#
# COMPACT_ATOMS: atom_id res chain seq x y z
N MET A 1 82.15 31.34 -25.07
CA MET A 1 80.92 31.73 -24.32
C MET A 1 80.04 30.50 -24.21
N LYS A 2 79.74 30.07 -22.99
CA LYS A 2 78.99 28.85 -22.64
C LYS A 2 77.49 29.08 -22.83
N SER A 3 76.81 28.21 -23.58
CA SER A 3 75.36 28.11 -23.61
C SER A 3 74.89 27.00 -22.65
N ASN A 4 73.98 27.35 -21.74
CA ASN A 4 73.30 26.42 -20.83
C ASN A 4 72.03 25.87 -21.52
N PRO A 5 71.65 24.60 -21.27
CA PRO A 5 70.34 24.07 -21.67
C PRO A 5 69.29 24.36 -20.59
N THR A 6 68.13 24.84 -21.03
CA THR A 6 66.93 25.08 -20.20
C THR A 6 66.12 23.78 -20.12
N THR A 7 65.98 23.21 -18.93
CA THR A 7 65.12 22.06 -18.65
C THR A 7 63.66 22.51 -18.46
N LEU A 8 62.76 21.97 -19.28
CA LEU A 8 61.30 22.08 -19.11
C LEU A 8 60.83 20.97 -18.15
N SER A 9 60.38 21.33 -16.95
CA SER A 9 59.66 20.41 -16.05
C SER A 9 58.17 20.45 -16.40
N ALA A 10 57.66 19.33 -16.94
CA ALA A 10 56.23 19.11 -17.08
C ALA A 10 55.66 18.58 -15.75
N LEU A 11 54.86 19.41 -15.07
CA LEU A 11 54.03 18.99 -13.95
C LEU A 11 52.83 18.18 -14.48
N PHE A 12 52.90 16.86 -14.32
CA PHE A 12 51.73 16.00 -14.44
C PHE A 12 50.84 16.20 -13.20
N GLY A 13 49.79 17.00 -13.34
CA GLY A 13 48.72 17.12 -12.35
C GLY A 13 47.91 15.83 -12.32
N LEU A 14 48.03 15.07 -11.23
CA LEU A 14 47.18 13.92 -10.93
C LEU A 14 45.77 14.43 -10.59
N VAL A 15 44.84 14.34 -11.54
CA VAL A 15 43.41 14.57 -11.28
C VAL A 15 42.86 13.36 -10.54
N LEU A 16 42.67 13.50 -9.23
CA LEU A 16 41.91 12.54 -8.42
C LEU A 16 40.43 12.69 -8.77
N LEU A 17 39.93 11.78 -9.62
CA LEU A 17 38.50 11.55 -9.80
C LEU A 17 37.94 11.01 -8.47
N VAL A 18 37.29 11.86 -7.69
CA VAL A 18 36.45 11.44 -6.56
C VAL A 18 35.21 10.80 -7.16
N THR A 19 35.22 9.47 -7.29
CA THR A 19 34.01 8.72 -7.58
C THR A 19 33.15 8.74 -6.33
N THR A 20 32.10 9.57 -6.31
CA THR A 20 31.05 9.40 -5.31
C THR A 20 30.51 7.98 -5.47
N PRO A 21 30.47 7.16 -4.40
CA PRO A 21 29.84 5.85 -4.48
C PRO A 21 28.41 6.07 -4.97
N GLY A 22 28.14 5.67 -6.21
CA GLY A 22 26.78 5.55 -6.70
C GLY A 22 26.08 4.61 -5.72
N HIS A 23 25.07 5.11 -5.03
CA HIS A 23 24.25 4.27 -4.15
C HIS A 23 23.58 3.24 -5.06
N ALA A 24 24.18 2.06 -5.17
CA ALA A 24 23.51 0.89 -5.69
C ALA A 24 22.24 0.76 -4.85
N GLY A 25 21.07 0.91 -5.47
CA GLY A 25 19.79 1.03 -4.78
C GLY A 25 19.65 -0.05 -3.72
N GLU A 26 19.36 0.37 -2.50
CA GLU A 26 19.29 -0.55 -1.38
C GLU A 26 18.07 -1.47 -1.56
N THR A 27 18.23 -2.77 -1.31
CA THR A 27 17.10 -3.70 -1.42
C THR A 27 16.09 -3.39 -0.33
N LEU A 28 14.89 -2.97 -0.73
CA LEU A 28 13.78 -2.68 0.17
C LEU A 28 12.93 -3.92 0.42
N THR A 29 12.53 -4.13 1.67
CA THR A 29 11.62 -5.20 2.05
C THR A 29 10.61 -4.73 3.10
N LEU A 30 9.61 -5.57 3.36
CA LEU A 30 8.65 -5.34 4.45
C LEU A 30 9.05 -6.17 5.65
N GLY A 31 9.10 -5.54 6.82
CA GLY A 31 9.39 -6.20 8.09
C GLY A 31 8.34 -7.25 8.46
N THR A 32 8.75 -8.23 9.25
CA THR A 32 7.88 -9.33 9.72
C THR A 32 6.93 -8.91 10.83
N ALA A 33 7.34 -7.91 11.62
CA ALA A 33 6.47 -7.30 12.62
C ALA A 33 5.34 -6.54 11.92
N THR A 34 4.11 -6.95 12.18
CA THR A 34 2.93 -6.26 11.65
C THR A 34 2.10 -5.70 12.79
N VAL A 35 1.55 -4.52 12.56
CA VAL A 35 0.62 -3.89 13.48
C VAL A 35 -0.79 -4.01 12.88
N PRO A 36 -1.75 -4.61 13.62
CA PRO A 36 -3.14 -4.53 13.22
C PRO A 36 -3.57 -3.07 13.25
N ASN A 37 -4.13 -2.58 12.15
CA ASN A 37 -4.60 -1.21 12.11
C ASN A 37 -6.10 -1.10 12.43
N ARG A 38 -6.50 0.13 12.73
CA ARG A 38 -7.88 0.56 12.98
C ARG A 38 -8.77 0.29 11.75
N ILE A 39 -10.07 0.42 11.96
CA ILE A 39 -11.11 0.12 10.97
C ILE A 39 -11.71 1.44 10.49
N SER A 40 -11.95 1.54 9.18
CA SER A 40 -12.88 2.50 8.61
C SER A 40 -14.18 1.76 8.26
N GLY A 41 -15.32 2.24 8.75
CA GLY A 41 -16.63 1.57 8.61
C GLY A 41 -17.07 0.85 9.87
N TYR A 42 -17.96 -0.13 9.72
CA TYR A 42 -18.55 -0.87 10.84
C TYR A 42 -17.87 -2.23 11.05
N THR A 43 -17.82 -2.66 12.31
CA THR A 43 -17.28 -3.95 12.75
C THR A 43 -18.23 -5.12 12.45
N GLY A 44 -17.69 -6.34 12.56
CA GLY A 44 -18.39 -7.59 12.35
C GLY A 44 -17.41 -8.76 12.38
N ASP A 45 -17.77 -9.85 11.71
CA ASP A 45 -16.82 -10.93 11.42
C ASP A 45 -15.69 -10.40 10.53
N LYS A 46 -14.52 -11.03 10.56
CA LYS A 46 -13.31 -10.53 9.89
C LYS A 46 -12.65 -11.61 9.03
N LYS A 47 -12.30 -11.24 7.79
CA LYS A 47 -11.36 -11.97 6.93
C LYS A 47 -10.17 -11.09 6.58
N VAL A 48 -9.07 -11.71 6.14
CA VAL A 48 -7.85 -11.02 5.74
C VAL A 48 -7.45 -11.42 4.33
N ALA A 49 -7.11 -10.44 3.51
CA ALA A 49 -6.48 -10.62 2.20
C ALA A 49 -4.98 -10.39 2.38
N ASP A 50 -4.25 -11.43 2.78
CA ASP A 50 -2.82 -11.33 3.11
C ASP A 50 -1.94 -11.43 1.87
N ALA A 51 -1.51 -10.26 1.38
CA ALA A 51 -0.71 -10.16 0.16
C ALA A 51 0.80 -10.17 0.44
N PHE A 52 1.24 -9.88 1.67
CA PHE A 52 2.64 -9.81 2.12
C PHE A 52 3.52 -8.78 1.37
N TYR A 53 2.98 -8.11 0.36
CA TYR A 53 3.61 -7.06 -0.45
C TYR A 53 2.86 -5.73 -0.26
N GLY A 54 3.43 -4.62 -0.74
CA GLY A 54 2.80 -3.31 -0.62
C GLY A 54 1.50 -3.24 -1.42
N VAL A 55 0.38 -2.94 -0.78
CA VAL A 55 -0.94 -2.87 -1.43
C VAL A 55 -0.99 -1.71 -2.43
N LYS A 56 -1.44 -1.98 -3.66
CA LYS A 56 -1.53 -1.04 -4.79
C LYS A 56 -2.94 -0.80 -5.25
N GLN A 57 -3.75 -1.86 -5.26
CA GLN A 57 -5.09 -1.83 -5.82
C GLN A 57 -6.05 -2.61 -4.93
N ILE A 58 -7.27 -2.10 -4.81
CA ILE A 58 -8.40 -2.84 -4.26
C ILE A 58 -9.51 -2.83 -5.28
N LEU A 59 -9.91 -4.03 -5.69
CA LEU A 59 -11.09 -4.28 -6.50
C LEU A 59 -12.16 -4.88 -5.59
N TRP A 60 -13.40 -4.46 -5.77
CA TRP A 60 -14.52 -5.11 -5.10
C TRP A 60 -15.76 -5.19 -5.99
N GLU A 61 -16.60 -6.16 -5.67
CA GLU A 61 -17.80 -6.50 -6.43
C GLU A 61 -18.98 -6.77 -5.48
N GLU A 62 -20.19 -6.63 -6.03
CA GLU A 62 -21.45 -6.80 -5.31
C GLU A 62 -22.29 -7.93 -5.91
N ASP A 63 -23.02 -8.64 -5.05
CA ASP A 63 -24.10 -9.55 -5.40
C ASP A 63 -25.42 -8.93 -4.91
N ASN A 64 -26.25 -8.43 -5.83
CA ASN A 64 -27.54 -7.80 -5.49
C ASN A 64 -27.43 -6.69 -4.43
N ASP A 65 -26.61 -5.65 -4.69
CA ASP A 65 -26.35 -4.52 -3.78
C ASP A 65 -25.65 -4.91 -2.45
N LYS A 66 -25.07 -6.11 -2.39
CA LYS A 66 -24.26 -6.59 -1.27
C LYS A 66 -22.79 -6.74 -1.68
N PRO A 67 -21.89 -5.82 -1.26
CA PRO A 67 -20.45 -5.96 -1.50
C PRO A 67 -19.93 -7.23 -0.83
N CYS A 68 -19.48 -8.22 -1.59
CA CYS A 68 -19.21 -9.54 -1.03
C CYS A 68 -17.94 -10.20 -1.58
N TYR A 69 -17.32 -9.58 -2.58
CA TYR A 69 -16.04 -10.01 -3.13
C TYR A 69 -15.03 -8.86 -3.11
N LEU A 70 -13.81 -9.17 -2.74
CA LEU A 70 -12.70 -8.23 -2.64
C LEU A 70 -11.42 -8.90 -3.16
N ASN A 71 -10.72 -8.21 -4.05
CA ASN A 71 -9.44 -8.62 -4.61
C ASN A 71 -8.42 -7.51 -4.32
N VAL A 72 -7.33 -7.86 -3.65
CA VAL A 72 -6.24 -6.96 -3.29
C VAL A 72 -5.04 -7.33 -4.14
N GLN A 73 -4.59 -6.38 -4.95
CA GLN A 73 -3.32 -6.51 -5.67
C GLN A 73 -2.25 -5.73 -4.92
N ALA A 74 -1.12 -6.39 -4.73
CA ALA A 74 0.04 -5.85 -4.07
C ALA A 74 1.29 -6.07 -4.93
N LYS A 75 2.28 -5.19 -4.77
CA LYS A 75 3.54 -5.23 -5.51
C LYS A 75 4.70 -5.24 -4.52
N LYS A 76 5.69 -6.09 -4.77
CA LYS A 76 6.91 -6.15 -4.00
C LYS A 76 7.67 -4.83 -4.14
N LEU A 77 8.34 -4.40 -3.07
CA LEU A 77 9.17 -3.19 -3.13
C LEU A 77 10.34 -3.42 -4.09
N SER A 78 10.68 -2.39 -4.87
CA SER A 78 11.80 -2.40 -5.83
C SER A 78 11.80 -3.57 -6.82
N SER A 79 10.63 -4.18 -7.08
CA SER A 79 10.48 -5.34 -7.96
C SER A 79 9.16 -5.26 -8.73
N PRO A 80 9.10 -5.75 -9.98
CA PRO A 80 7.85 -5.88 -10.71
C PRO A 80 6.95 -7.01 -10.19
N GLU A 81 7.45 -7.85 -9.26
CA GLU A 81 6.72 -8.99 -8.72
C GLU A 81 5.43 -8.55 -8.00
N GLY A 82 4.31 -9.10 -8.45
CA GLY A 82 2.98 -8.84 -7.88
C GLY A 82 2.43 -10.04 -7.11
N LYS A 83 1.47 -9.77 -6.22
CA LYS A 83 0.70 -10.79 -5.52
C LYS A 83 -0.75 -10.36 -5.39
N VAL A 84 -1.64 -11.35 -5.50
CA VAL A 84 -3.08 -11.17 -5.39
C VAL A 84 -3.58 -11.92 -4.17
N ALA A 85 -4.46 -11.29 -3.39
CA ALA A 85 -5.17 -11.92 -2.28
C ALA A 85 -6.66 -11.61 -2.39
N GLU A 86 -7.51 -12.62 -2.19
CA GLU A 86 -8.94 -12.50 -2.44
C GLU A 86 -9.77 -12.89 -1.22
N ILE A 87 -10.92 -12.26 -1.08
CA ILE A 87 -11.95 -12.60 -0.10
C ILE A 87 -13.27 -12.70 -0.83
N SER A 88 -13.90 -13.87 -0.75
CA SER A 88 -15.31 -14.04 -1.13
C SER A 88 -16.15 -14.45 0.08
N ILE A 89 -17.28 -13.76 0.23
CA ILE A 89 -18.39 -14.09 1.12
C ILE A 89 -19.74 -14.04 0.37
N CYS A 90 -19.67 -14.00 -0.96
CA CYS A 90 -20.84 -14.03 -1.82
C CYS A 90 -21.55 -15.38 -1.70
N LYS A 91 -22.88 -15.37 -1.84
CA LYS A 91 -23.65 -16.59 -2.03
C LYS A 91 -23.95 -16.83 -3.50
N GLY A 92 -24.21 -15.76 -4.26
CA GLY A 92 -24.34 -15.79 -5.72
C GLY A 92 -23.08 -15.33 -6.45
N GLY A 93 -23.25 -14.97 -7.71
CA GLY A 93 -22.19 -14.40 -8.54
C GLY A 93 -21.98 -12.92 -8.21
N ALA A 94 -20.75 -12.55 -7.88
CA ALA A 94 -20.36 -11.15 -7.74
C ALA A 94 -20.31 -10.46 -9.11
N GLY A 95 -20.61 -9.15 -9.14
CA GLY A 95 -20.53 -8.32 -10.34
C GLY A 95 -20.47 -6.82 -10.01
N ASN A 96 -20.73 -5.98 -11.02
CA ASN A 96 -20.67 -4.51 -10.90
C ASN A 96 -19.32 -3.98 -10.38
N LYS A 97 -18.22 -4.55 -10.88
CA LYS A 97 -16.85 -4.26 -10.44
C LYS A 97 -16.52 -2.78 -10.27
N LYS A 98 -15.86 -2.49 -9.14
CA LYS A 98 -15.19 -1.21 -8.86
C LYS A 98 -13.73 -1.45 -8.50
N ILE A 99 -12.89 -0.50 -8.88
CA ILE A 99 -11.44 -0.55 -8.69
C ILE A 99 -10.98 0.80 -8.16
N VAL A 100 -10.14 0.77 -7.13
CA VAL A 100 -9.31 1.90 -6.71
C VAL A 100 -7.84 1.47 -6.82
N GLU A 101 -7.02 2.26 -7.50
CA GLU A 101 -5.65 1.90 -7.87
C GLU A 101 -4.69 3.07 -7.68
N LEU A 102 -3.53 2.80 -7.07
CA LEU A 102 -2.40 3.72 -7.04
C LEU A 102 -1.49 3.45 -8.24
N THR A 103 -1.61 4.28 -9.28
CA THR A 103 -0.97 4.06 -10.59
C THR A 103 0.51 4.43 -10.64
N VAL A 104 0.98 5.32 -9.75
CA VAL A 104 2.40 5.70 -9.66
C VAL A 104 3.18 4.55 -9.03
N ASP A 105 4.31 4.16 -9.62
CA ASP A 105 4.98 2.89 -9.34
C ASP A 105 5.40 2.69 -7.88
N ASP A 106 5.99 3.72 -7.27
CA ASP A 106 6.50 3.77 -5.89
C ASP A 106 5.45 4.21 -4.86
N HIS A 107 4.20 4.44 -5.29
CA HIS A 107 3.11 4.72 -4.37
C HIS A 107 2.50 3.44 -3.82
N TYR A 108 2.39 3.33 -2.51
CA TYR A 108 1.75 2.21 -1.85
C TYR A 108 0.66 2.69 -0.89
N ALA A 109 -0.33 1.84 -0.63
CA ALA A 109 -1.39 2.18 0.29
C ALA A 109 -0.81 2.37 1.70
N ARG A 110 -1.04 3.55 2.26
CA ARG A 110 -0.73 3.90 3.64
C ARG A 110 -1.99 4.06 4.47
N GLY A 111 -3.10 4.43 3.84
CA GLY A 111 -4.36 4.63 4.55
C GLY A 111 -5.56 4.22 3.73
N ILE A 112 -6.68 3.99 4.41
CA ILE A 112 -7.94 3.62 3.79
C ILE A 112 -9.09 4.36 4.47
N ALA A 113 -10.06 4.79 3.68
CA ALA A 113 -11.38 5.16 4.17
C ALA A 113 -12.44 4.43 3.36
N VAL A 114 -13.58 4.15 3.98
CA VAL A 114 -14.71 3.53 3.30
C VAL A 114 -15.93 4.43 3.30
N CYS A 115 -16.70 4.35 2.23
CA CYS A 115 -18.06 4.85 2.21
C CYS A 115 -19.01 3.72 2.50
N THR A 116 -20.04 3.99 3.31
CA THR A 116 -21.16 3.06 3.48
C THR A 116 -22.48 3.70 3.06
N THR A 117 -23.50 2.87 2.93
CA THR A 117 -24.88 3.36 3.07
C THR A 117 -25.08 4.01 4.44
N ASP A 118 -26.17 4.75 4.61
CA ASP A 118 -26.55 5.39 5.88
C ASP A 118 -28.00 5.04 6.25
N ARG A 119 -28.20 3.77 6.62
CA ARG A 119 -29.46 3.20 7.08
C ARG A 119 -29.61 3.41 8.58
N LYS A 120 -30.86 3.53 9.04
CA LYS A 120 -31.23 3.69 10.46
C LYS A 120 -30.69 2.55 11.33
N ASP A 121 -30.79 1.31 10.83
CA ASP A 121 -30.11 0.18 11.46
C ASP A 121 -28.68 0.10 10.91
N SER A 122 -27.71 0.36 11.79
CA SER A 122 -26.29 0.29 11.43
C SER A 122 -25.83 -1.10 11.00
N SER A 123 -26.58 -2.16 11.36
CA SER A 123 -26.29 -3.51 10.90
C SER A 123 -26.52 -3.69 9.41
N ASP A 124 -27.43 -2.93 8.81
CA ASP A 124 -27.73 -2.95 7.39
C ASP A 124 -26.79 -2.05 6.56
N ASN A 125 -25.81 -1.41 7.20
CA ASN A 125 -24.89 -0.54 6.49
C ASN A 125 -23.81 -1.32 5.74
N ARG A 126 -23.75 -1.09 4.43
CA ARG A 126 -22.90 -1.83 3.50
C ARG A 126 -21.81 -0.93 2.95
N LEU A 127 -20.63 -1.51 2.71
CA LEU A 127 -19.56 -0.87 1.94
C LEU A 127 -20.08 -0.46 0.55
N LYS A 128 -19.83 0.78 0.16
CA LYS A 128 -20.20 1.32 -1.16
C LYS A 128 -19.07 2.06 -1.84
N GLY A 129 -18.02 2.44 -1.13
CA GLY A 129 -16.87 3.11 -1.73
C GLY A 129 -15.60 2.91 -0.94
N ILE A 130 -14.47 3.07 -1.61
CA ILE A 130 -13.13 2.98 -1.02
C ILE A 130 -12.33 4.22 -1.45
N ARG A 131 -11.63 4.81 -0.49
CA ARG A 131 -10.52 5.75 -0.71
C ARG A 131 -9.23 5.09 -0.28
N LEU A 132 -8.22 5.12 -1.13
CA LEU A 132 -6.89 4.58 -0.85
C LEU A 132 -5.90 5.75 -0.80
N TYR A 133 -5.31 5.98 0.37
CA TYR A 133 -4.36 7.05 0.61
C TYR A 133 -2.95 6.56 0.37
N ALA A 134 -2.20 7.27 -0.45
CA ALA A 134 -0.87 6.86 -0.87
C ALA A 134 0.23 7.30 0.11
N ALA A 135 1.32 6.54 0.10
CA ALA A 135 2.64 6.99 0.50
C ALA A 135 3.62 6.65 -0.61
N GLU A 136 4.60 7.52 -0.84
CA GLU A 136 5.75 7.24 -1.69
C GLU A 136 6.81 6.51 -0.86
N VAL A 137 7.45 5.51 -1.45
CA VAL A 137 8.57 4.79 -0.85
C VAL A 137 9.84 5.12 -1.63
N GLU A 138 10.70 5.93 -1.03
CA GLU A 138 11.97 6.36 -1.61
C GLU A 138 12.98 5.19 -1.65
N PRO A 139 13.98 5.23 -2.55
CA PRO A 139 14.99 4.17 -2.68
C PRO A 139 15.82 3.90 -1.41
N ASP A 140 15.88 4.86 -0.48
CA ASP A 140 16.55 4.73 0.83
C ASP A 140 15.64 4.13 1.91
N GLY A 141 14.42 3.71 1.55
CA GLY A 141 13.44 3.10 2.43
C GLY A 141 12.58 4.10 3.20
N LYS A 142 12.76 5.41 2.98
CA LYS A 142 11.91 6.43 3.60
C LYS A 142 10.50 6.40 3.01
N VAL A 143 9.51 6.48 3.91
CA VAL A 143 8.08 6.47 3.55
C VAL A 143 7.52 7.88 3.68
N ILE A 144 7.23 8.54 2.57
CA ILE A 144 6.68 9.88 2.52
C ILE A 144 5.15 9.80 2.45
N ALA A 145 4.50 10.39 3.45
CA ALA A 145 3.04 10.54 3.47
C ALA A 145 2.59 11.47 2.34
N LEU A 146 1.68 11.02 1.48
CA LEU A 146 1.08 11.89 0.48
C LEU A 146 -0.30 12.36 0.96
N ASN A 147 -0.61 13.63 0.74
CA ASN A 147 -1.96 14.16 0.95
C ASN A 147 -2.84 13.95 -0.29
N ALA A 148 -2.76 12.75 -0.86
CA ALA A 148 -3.49 12.35 -2.05
C ALA A 148 -4.16 11.01 -1.82
N PHE A 149 -5.32 10.82 -2.42
CA PHE A 149 -6.03 9.55 -2.41
C PHE A 149 -6.70 9.29 -3.74
N GLU A 150 -6.77 8.01 -4.07
CA GLU A 150 -7.60 7.52 -5.17
C GLU A 150 -8.93 7.04 -4.60
N LYS A 151 -10.01 7.15 -5.38
CA LYS A 151 -11.35 6.75 -4.92
C LYS A 151 -12.19 6.11 -6.01
N ASN A 152 -13.08 5.22 -5.60
CA ASN A 152 -14.19 4.77 -6.43
C ASN A 152 -15.37 4.34 -5.55
N GLU A 153 -16.57 4.32 -6.12
CA GLU A 153 -17.80 3.99 -5.40
C GLU A 153 -18.88 3.38 -6.31
N HIS A 154 -19.73 2.56 -5.70
CA HIS A 154 -21.06 2.21 -6.21
C HIS A 154 -22.06 3.29 -5.85
N THR A 155 -23.26 3.14 -6.40
CA THR A 155 -24.44 3.88 -5.97
C THR A 155 -24.72 3.66 -4.47
N ASN A 156 -25.52 4.54 -3.86
CA ASN A 156 -25.88 4.48 -2.44
C ASN A 156 -24.72 4.67 -1.44
N CYS A 157 -23.54 5.10 -1.90
CA CYS A 157 -22.54 5.70 -1.02
C CYS A 157 -23.13 6.98 -0.40
N ALA A 158 -23.33 6.97 0.92
CA ALA A 158 -23.96 8.07 1.65
C ALA A 158 -23.04 8.67 2.71
N LYS A 159 -22.26 7.83 3.40
CA LYS A 159 -21.43 8.25 4.54
C LYS A 159 -20.00 7.75 4.40
N TRP A 160 -19.08 8.69 4.21
CA TRP A 160 -17.65 8.41 4.35
C TRP A 160 -17.26 8.34 5.82
N HIS A 161 -16.63 7.23 6.21
CA HIS A 161 -16.04 7.06 7.53
C HIS A 161 -14.65 7.71 7.59
N PRO A 162 -14.16 8.06 8.79
CA PRO A 162 -12.80 8.55 8.94
C PRO A 162 -11.76 7.60 8.33
N ALA A 163 -10.71 8.19 7.75
CA ALA A 163 -9.59 7.43 7.25
C ALA A 163 -8.77 6.84 8.40
N VAL A 164 -8.23 5.65 8.19
CA VAL A 164 -7.29 4.99 9.10
C VAL A 164 -5.95 4.82 8.38
N TYR A 165 -4.85 5.11 9.06
CA TYR A 165 -3.51 5.22 8.47
C TYR A 165 -2.54 4.29 9.16
N CYS A 166 -1.64 3.67 8.40
CA CYS A 166 -0.48 2.97 8.93
C CYS A 166 0.41 3.95 9.71
N PRO A 167 1.15 3.46 10.73
CA PRO A 167 2.12 4.29 11.43
C PRO A 167 3.20 4.84 10.50
N SER A 168 3.96 5.82 10.98
CA SER A 168 5.10 6.35 10.23
C SER A 168 6.09 5.24 9.86
N GLY A 169 6.66 5.31 8.66
CA GLY A 169 7.58 4.29 8.13
C GLY A 169 6.90 2.96 7.74
N HIS A 170 5.56 2.88 7.76
CA HIS A 170 4.83 1.67 7.39
C HIS A 170 3.94 1.89 6.17
N ILE A 171 3.75 0.82 5.40
CA ILE A 171 2.73 0.71 4.34
C ILE A 171 1.85 -0.51 4.61
N ALA A 172 0.70 -0.57 3.95
CA ALA A 172 -0.21 -1.69 4.05
C ALA A 172 0.33 -2.90 3.29
N ASN A 173 0.31 -4.07 3.94
CA ASN A 173 0.68 -5.35 3.34
C ASN A 173 -0.47 -6.38 3.30
N ALA A 174 -1.60 -6.04 3.92
CA ALA A 174 -2.85 -6.78 3.79
C ALA A 174 -4.05 -5.86 4.05
N VAL A 175 -5.23 -6.31 3.64
CA VAL A 175 -6.51 -5.66 3.96
C VAL A 175 -7.34 -6.59 4.85
N TYR A 176 -7.88 -6.04 5.93
CA TYR A 176 -8.92 -6.68 6.72
C TYR A 176 -10.29 -6.28 6.17
N ALA A 177 -11.13 -7.26 5.86
CA ALA A 177 -12.51 -7.04 5.47
C ALA A 177 -13.45 -7.45 6.61
N TYR A 178 -14.26 -6.49 7.08
CA TYR A 178 -15.28 -6.71 8.09
C TYR A 178 -16.61 -6.95 7.41
N TYR A 179 -17.35 -7.96 7.86
CA TYR A 179 -18.59 -8.38 7.22
C TYR A 179 -19.65 -8.87 8.19
N LYS A 180 -20.89 -8.93 7.69
CA LYS A 180 -22.06 -9.52 8.35
C LYS A 180 -22.79 -10.47 7.39
N GLY A 181 -23.71 -11.28 7.90
CA GLY A 181 -24.64 -12.08 7.08
C GLY A 181 -24.26 -13.55 6.82
N GLY A 182 -23.06 -13.98 7.22
CA GLY A 182 -22.66 -15.40 7.30
C GLY A 182 -23.02 -16.27 6.08
N SER A 183 -23.48 -17.50 6.32
CA SER A 183 -23.84 -18.50 5.30
C SER A 183 -25.07 -18.14 4.44
N LYS A 184 -25.75 -17.02 4.72
CA LYS A 184 -26.95 -16.55 4.00
C LYS A 184 -26.65 -15.50 2.93
N GLY A 185 -25.37 -15.25 2.63
CA GLY A 185 -24.92 -14.22 1.69
C GLY A 185 -24.50 -12.98 2.44
N GLY A 186 -23.20 -12.90 2.70
CA GLY A 186 -22.61 -11.83 3.51
C GLY A 186 -22.39 -10.54 2.72
N TYR A 187 -22.13 -9.47 3.46
CA TYR A 187 -21.72 -8.19 2.89
C TYR A 187 -20.65 -7.52 3.74
N PHE A 188 -19.73 -6.83 3.09
CA PHE A 188 -18.72 -6.00 3.73
C PHE A 188 -19.35 -4.74 4.33
N THR A 189 -18.87 -4.38 5.51
CA THR A 189 -19.35 -3.23 6.29
C THR A 189 -18.24 -2.25 6.63
N GLY A 190 -16.98 -2.67 6.52
CA GLY A 190 -15.81 -1.86 6.82
C GLY A 190 -14.53 -2.54 6.36
N LEU A 191 -13.47 -1.74 6.24
CA LEU A 191 -12.14 -2.19 5.88
C LEU A 191 -11.10 -1.67 6.87
N GLY A 192 -10.05 -2.45 7.09
CA GLY A 192 -8.86 -2.05 7.84
C GLY A 192 -7.60 -2.48 7.11
N LEU A 193 -6.44 -2.04 7.60
CA LEU A 193 -5.15 -2.39 7.02
C LEU A 193 -4.33 -3.24 8.00
N LYS A 194 -3.54 -4.17 7.49
CA LYS A 194 -2.38 -4.72 8.21
C LYS A 194 -1.18 -3.97 7.66
N CYS A 195 -0.36 -3.41 8.56
CA CYS A 195 0.75 -2.55 8.17
C CYS A 195 2.07 -3.20 8.55
N ALA A 196 3.06 -3.08 7.66
CA ALA A 196 4.43 -3.54 7.87
C ALA A 196 5.40 -2.38 7.65
N LYS A 197 6.47 -2.37 8.43
CA LYS A 197 7.53 -1.36 8.31
C LYS A 197 8.30 -1.58 7.02
N VAL A 198 8.60 -0.51 6.29
CA VAL A 198 9.58 -0.55 5.21
C VAL A 198 10.97 -0.58 5.84
N ILE A 199 11.76 -1.57 5.48
CA ILE A 199 13.11 -1.77 5.98
C ILE A 199 14.07 -1.93 4.82
N THR A 200 15.30 -1.49 5.03
CA THR A 200 16.38 -1.69 4.08
C THR A 200 17.22 -2.93 4.43
N ALA A 201 18.07 -3.36 3.50
CA ALA A 201 19.03 -4.43 3.76
C ALA A 201 19.96 -4.08 4.96
N SER A 202 20.37 -2.82 5.08
CA SER A 202 21.20 -2.37 6.21
C SER A 202 20.47 -2.39 7.54
N ASP A 203 19.16 -2.13 7.57
CA ASP A 203 18.37 -2.25 8.80
C ASP A 203 18.30 -3.70 9.30
N THR A 204 18.25 -4.65 8.37
CA THR A 204 18.23 -6.09 8.69
C THR A 204 19.55 -6.53 9.31
N ALA A 205 20.68 -6.00 8.83
CA ALA A 205 22.02 -6.34 9.30
C ALA A 205 22.34 -5.81 10.72
N ARG A 206 21.68 -4.74 11.18
CA ARG A 206 21.87 -4.15 12.52
C ARG A 206 21.00 -4.79 13.61
N GLY A 207 20.10 -5.70 13.24
CA GLY A 207 19.13 -6.34 14.15
C GLY A 207 19.56 -7.69 14.73
N ASN A 208 20.78 -8.16 14.46
CA ASN A 208 21.35 -9.39 15.01
C ASN A 208 22.51 -9.11 15.96
#